data_AF-A0A2V5P193-F1
#
_entry.id   AF-A0A2V5P193-F1
#
_cell.length_a   1.000
_cell.length_b   1.000
_cell.length_c   1.000
_cell.angle_alpha   90.00
_cell.angle_beta   90.00
_cell.angle_gamma   90.00
#
_symmetry.space_group_name_H-M   'P 1'
#
loop_
_entity.id
_entity.type
_entity.pdbx_description
1 polymer ?
#
loop_
_entity_poly.entity_id
_entity_poly.type
_entity_poly.pdbx_seq_one_letter_code
_entity_poly.pdbx_strand_id
1 'polypeptide(L)'
;MSRGLIALAVLMVVGAVKLPLERNLAALHRQEHFLGVEFNLDLREKIGQLGFMAALSGFRAIVADALFIQAYAAWENTEWGRMLLLFRQVTTLQPRVMLFWDTAAWHMAWNASVAAMNDQKQPRLALRVKAQREYFAVGKDFLERGIKNNPDRPDLYEALARLYKEKYKDHERASEYYAKASDLPEARTFDRRFSAYELSYCEGREREAYERLLSLYNEGEKERLPTLIKRLKFLEEKLAIPQEERVPDKLNKIVK
;
A
#
# COMPACT_ATOMS: atom_id res chain seq x y z
N MET A 1 41.41 8.00 29.57
CA MET A 1 41.32 6.54 29.28
C MET A 1 40.10 5.87 29.91
N SER A 2 39.65 6.27 31.12
CA SER A 2 38.51 5.63 31.82
C SER A 2 37.14 5.77 31.12
N ARG A 3 36.82 6.93 30.54
CA ARG A 3 35.51 7.17 29.90
C ARG A 3 35.27 6.30 28.66
N GLY A 4 36.33 6.03 27.87
CA GLY A 4 36.24 5.15 26.70
C GLY A 4 36.00 3.69 27.08
N LEU A 5 36.65 3.21 28.14
CA LEU A 5 36.45 1.86 28.68
C LEU A 5 35.04 1.68 29.26
N ILE A 6 34.52 2.70 29.95
CA ILE A 6 33.15 2.69 30.48
C ILE A 6 32.13 2.63 29.33
N ALA A 7 32.30 3.45 28.28
CA ALA A 7 31.43 3.41 27.11
C ALA A 7 31.45 2.03 26.41
N LEU A 8 32.64 1.43 26.28
CA LEU A 8 32.80 0.10 25.70
C LEU A 8 32.11 -0.98 26.54
N ALA A 9 32.26 -0.91 27.87
CA ALA A 9 31.62 -1.84 28.79
C ALA A 9 30.09 -1.72 28.74
N VAL A 10 29.55 -0.50 28.70
CA VAL A 10 28.09 -0.27 28.55
C VAL A 10 27.59 -0.84 27.22
N LEU A 11 28.30 -0.63 26.11
CA LEU A 11 27.92 -1.21 24.80
C LEU A 11 27.93 -2.74 24.82
N MET A 12 28.93 -3.35 25.46
CA MET A 12 29.00 -4.81 25.59
C MET A 12 27.85 -5.37 26.46
N VAL A 13 27.52 -4.71 27.57
CA VAL A 13 26.40 -5.13 28.44
C VAL A 13 25.07 -4.99 27.72
N VAL A 14 24.83 -3.86 27.06
CA VAL A 14 23.59 -3.63 26.29
C VAL A 14 23.48 -4.66 25.16
N GLY A 15 24.58 -4.91 24.43
CA GLY A 15 24.62 -5.94 23.39
C GLY A 15 24.32 -7.34 23.94
N ALA A 16 24.95 -7.72 25.05
CA ALA A 16 24.77 -9.03 25.69
C ALA A 16 23.33 -9.27 26.20
N VAL A 17 22.64 -8.22 26.66
CA VAL A 17 21.23 -8.32 27.08
C VAL A 17 20.29 -8.31 25.87
N LYS A 18 20.55 -7.46 24.87
CA LYS A 18 19.65 -7.25 23.74
C LYS A 18 19.67 -8.39 22.73
N LEU A 19 20.85 -8.97 22.45
CA LEU A 19 21.01 -10.07 21.48
C LEU A 19 20.13 -11.30 21.78
N PRO A 20 20.08 -11.86 23.00
CA PRO A 20 19.20 -12.99 23.30
C PRO A 20 17.72 -12.62 23.22
N LEU A 21 17.34 -11.39 23.61
CA LEU A 21 15.97 -10.90 23.48
C LEU A 21 15.56 -10.79 22.00
N GLU A 22 16.40 -10.19 21.15
CA GLU A 22 16.18 -10.10 19.70
C GLU A 22 16.15 -11.48 19.06
N ARG A 23 17.00 -12.43 19.50
CA ARG A 23 17.00 -13.81 18.99
C ARG A 23 15.73 -14.56 19.38
N ASN A 24 15.25 -14.39 20.61
CA ASN A 24 14.01 -15.00 21.08
C ASN A 24 12.79 -14.39 20.39
N LEU A 25 12.74 -13.06 20.25
CA LEU A 25 11.70 -12.38 19.48
C LEU A 25 11.75 -12.78 18.00
N ALA A 26 12.94 -12.90 17.39
CA ALA A 26 13.09 -13.37 16.02
C ALA A 26 12.70 -14.86 15.87
N ALA A 27 12.93 -15.70 16.88
CA ALA A 27 12.49 -17.09 16.88
C ALA A 27 10.96 -17.20 17.01
N LEU A 28 10.36 -16.39 17.89
CA LEU A 28 8.90 -16.26 18.04
C LEU A 28 8.27 -15.75 16.73
N HIS A 29 8.87 -14.73 16.13
CA HIS A 29 8.46 -14.19 14.83
C HIS A 29 8.58 -15.23 13.71
N ARG A 30 9.64 -16.05 13.68
CA ARG A 30 9.77 -17.14 12.70
C ARG A 30 8.74 -18.26 12.89
N GLN A 31 8.33 -18.54 14.12
CA GLN A 31 7.26 -19.50 14.41
C GLN A 31 5.89 -18.96 13.99
N GLU A 32 5.69 -17.64 14.07
CA GLU A 32 4.48 -16.92 13.65
C GLU A 32 4.53 -16.46 12.16
N HIS A 33 5.36 -17.10 11.31
CA HIS A 33 5.51 -16.77 9.88
C HIS A 33 5.87 -15.30 9.54
N PHE A 34 6.43 -14.53 10.48
CA PHE A 34 6.98 -13.21 10.17
C PHE A 34 8.27 -13.37 9.36
N LEU A 35 8.25 -12.93 8.10
CA LEU A 35 9.41 -12.89 7.21
C LEU A 35 10.56 -12.11 7.86
N GLY A 36 11.69 -12.80 8.06
CA GLY A 36 12.91 -12.18 8.60
C GLY A 36 13.55 -11.22 7.60
N VAL A 37 14.15 -10.14 8.10
CA VAL A 37 14.95 -9.22 7.28
C VAL A 37 16.38 -9.79 7.17
N GLU A 38 16.82 -10.12 5.95
CA GLU A 38 18.19 -10.56 5.71
C GLU A 38 19.15 -9.37 5.69
N PHE A 39 20.26 -9.48 6.44
CA PHE A 39 21.36 -8.52 6.39
C PHE A 39 22.34 -8.94 5.30
N ASN A 40 22.43 -8.15 4.22
CA ASN A 40 23.36 -8.40 3.13
C ASN A 40 24.15 -7.14 2.76
N LEU A 41 25.18 -7.27 1.92
CA LEU A 41 26.02 -6.15 1.47
C LEU A 41 25.23 -5.13 0.63
N ASP A 42 24.18 -5.58 -0.07
CA ASP A 42 23.23 -4.74 -0.81
C ASP A 42 22.50 -3.76 0.11
N LEU A 43 22.25 -4.13 1.38
CA LEU A 43 21.73 -3.22 2.40
C LEU A 43 22.66 -2.04 2.66
N ARG A 44 23.99 -2.26 2.72
CA ARG A 44 25.00 -1.21 2.96
C ARG A 44 25.00 -0.16 1.86
N GLU A 45 24.88 -0.57 0.61
CA GLU A 45 24.84 0.33 -0.55
C GLU A 45 23.58 1.20 -0.52
N LYS A 46 22.44 0.66 -0.08
CA LYS A 46 21.14 1.36 -0.06
C LYS A 46 20.99 2.40 1.04
N ILE A 47 21.63 2.21 2.20
CA ILE A 47 21.45 3.08 3.39
C ILE A 47 22.70 3.89 3.78
N GLY A 48 23.84 3.66 3.10
CA GLY A 48 25.12 4.30 3.40
C GLY A 48 25.77 3.80 4.71
N GLN A 49 27.01 4.24 4.97
CA GLN A 49 27.85 3.69 6.06
C GLN A 49 27.28 3.91 7.46
N LEU A 50 26.71 5.10 7.73
CA LEU A 50 26.09 5.41 9.03
C LEU A 50 24.79 4.62 9.26
N GLY A 51 23.95 4.51 8.24
CA GLY A 51 22.74 3.68 8.29
C GLY A 51 23.07 2.20 8.49
N PHE A 52 24.13 1.72 7.85
CA PHE A 52 24.60 0.34 7.98
C PHE A 52 25.13 0.05 9.38
N MET A 53 25.93 0.95 9.97
CA MET A 53 26.37 0.81 11.36
C MET A 53 25.20 0.83 12.35
N ALA A 54 24.20 1.68 12.13
CA ALA A 54 22.98 1.71 12.95
C ALA A 54 22.15 0.43 12.81
N ALA A 55 22.08 -0.14 11.59
CA ALA A 55 21.42 -1.41 11.35
C ALA A 55 22.10 -2.57 12.08
N LEU A 56 23.43 -2.63 12.06
CA LEU A 56 24.24 -3.63 12.78
C LEU A 56 24.18 -3.46 14.31
N SER A 57 23.95 -2.24 14.79
CA SER A 57 23.86 -1.92 16.22
C SER A 57 22.42 -2.02 16.77
N GLY A 58 21.46 -2.40 15.92
CA GLY A 58 20.05 -2.54 16.27
C GLY A 58 19.32 -1.22 16.59
N PHE A 59 19.82 -0.09 16.09
CA PHE A 59 19.18 1.23 16.16
C PHE A 59 18.38 1.59 14.89
N ARG A 60 18.21 0.64 13.96
CA ARG A 60 17.49 0.85 12.68
C ARG A 60 16.10 1.49 12.82
N ALA A 61 15.35 1.17 13.88
CA ALA A 61 14.01 1.74 14.11
C ALA A 61 14.09 3.25 14.37
N ILE A 62 14.91 3.67 15.32
CA ILE A 62 15.10 5.09 15.67
C ILE A 62 15.62 5.88 14.47
N VAL A 63 16.57 5.31 13.72
CA VAL A 63 17.09 5.96 12.50
C VAL A 63 16.00 6.05 11.43
N ALA A 64 15.21 5.01 11.21
CA ALA A 64 14.09 5.05 10.27
C ALA A 64 13.06 6.12 10.66
N ASP A 65 12.71 6.22 11.94
CA ASP A 65 11.76 7.23 12.43
C ASP A 65 12.29 8.65 12.24
N ALA A 66 13.58 8.89 12.55
CA ALA A 66 14.21 10.18 12.33
C ALA A 66 14.28 10.57 10.83
N LEU A 67 14.58 9.60 9.96
CA LEU A 67 14.57 9.81 8.50
C LEU A 67 13.14 10.01 7.97
N PHE A 68 12.14 9.38 8.57
CA PHE A 68 10.73 9.58 8.23
C PHE A 68 10.27 11.00 8.58
N ILE A 69 10.66 11.53 9.74
CA ILE A 69 10.42 12.94 10.09
C ILE A 69 11.10 13.88 9.09
N GLN A 70 12.35 13.59 8.69
CA GLN A 70 13.03 14.36 7.66
C GLN A 70 12.35 14.26 6.30
N ALA A 71 11.76 13.11 5.95
CA ALA A 71 11.00 12.94 4.72
C ALA A 71 9.76 13.83 4.72
N TYR A 72 9.11 13.97 5.87
CA TYR A 72 7.98 14.89 6.05
C TYR A 72 8.39 16.35 5.89
N ALA A 73 9.52 16.78 6.47
CA ALA A 73 10.06 18.12 6.24
C ALA A 73 10.43 18.36 4.76
N ALA A 74 10.96 17.35 4.07
CA ALA A 74 11.24 17.43 2.64
C ALA A 74 9.94 17.54 1.81
N TRP A 75 8.87 16.84 2.22
CA TRP A 75 7.54 16.97 1.61
C TRP A 75 6.99 18.39 1.73
N GLU A 76 7.02 18.98 2.93
CA GLU A 76 6.54 20.34 3.19
C GLU A 76 7.25 21.39 2.33
N ASN A 77 8.55 21.20 2.12
CA ASN A 77 9.37 22.07 1.26
C ASN A 77 9.31 21.71 -0.23
N THR A 78 8.46 20.75 -0.63
CA THR A 78 8.33 20.26 -2.02
C THR A 78 9.63 19.71 -2.62
N GLU A 79 10.53 19.20 -1.77
CA GLU A 79 11.81 18.59 -2.15
C GLU A 79 11.62 17.13 -2.58
N TRP A 80 10.84 16.88 -3.64
CA TRP A 80 10.38 15.53 -4.05
C TRP A 80 11.51 14.52 -4.23
N GLY A 81 12.65 14.94 -4.81
CA GLY A 81 13.82 14.09 -4.99
C GLY A 81 14.46 13.65 -3.67
N ARG A 82 14.61 14.59 -2.72
CA ARG A 82 15.13 14.27 -1.38
C ARG A 82 14.17 13.36 -0.62
N MET A 83 12.88 13.67 -0.69
CA MET A 83 11.83 12.88 -0.06
C MET A 83 11.83 11.43 -0.57
N LEU A 84 11.97 11.22 -1.89
CA LEU A 84 12.08 9.89 -2.49
C LEU A 84 13.29 9.11 -1.92
N LEU A 85 14.46 9.75 -1.81
CA LEU A 85 15.65 9.10 -1.26
C LEU A 85 15.46 8.71 0.22
N LEU A 86 14.86 9.60 1.02
CA LEU A 86 14.58 9.33 2.43
C LEU A 86 13.58 8.17 2.58
N PHE A 87 12.49 8.14 1.81
CA PHE A 87 11.54 7.02 1.86
C PHE A 87 12.14 5.69 1.43
N ARG A 88 13.04 5.69 0.43
CA ARG A 88 13.79 4.48 0.06
C ARG A 88 14.64 3.97 1.22
N GLN A 89 15.29 4.85 1.98
CA GLN A 89 16.08 4.46 3.15
C GLN A 89 15.19 3.94 4.28
N VAL A 90 14.11 4.65 4.60
CA VAL A 90 13.18 4.28 5.68
C VAL A 90 12.55 2.90 5.41
N THR A 91 12.06 2.67 4.19
CA THR A 91 11.48 1.37 3.79
C THR A 91 12.51 0.24 3.73
N THR A 92 13.78 0.57 3.48
CA THR A 92 14.89 -0.40 3.54
C THR A 92 15.27 -0.74 4.97
N LEU A 93 15.27 0.23 5.89
CA LEU A 93 15.61 0.03 7.30
C LEU A 93 14.51 -0.71 8.08
N GLN A 94 13.25 -0.47 7.73
CA GLN A 94 12.08 -1.04 8.40
C GLN A 94 11.06 -1.56 7.37
N PRO A 95 11.38 -2.64 6.64
CA PRO A 95 10.52 -3.14 5.56
C PRO A 95 9.20 -3.73 6.04
N ARG A 96 9.06 -4.05 7.33
CA ARG A 96 7.80 -4.56 7.92
C ARG A 96 6.85 -3.46 8.40
N VAL A 97 7.25 -2.19 8.35
CA VAL A 97 6.39 -1.07 8.76
C VAL A 97 5.58 -0.60 7.56
N MET A 98 4.32 -1.06 7.51
CA MET A 98 3.38 -0.77 6.42
C MET A 98 3.20 0.73 6.17
N LEU A 99 3.12 1.53 7.24
CA LEU A 99 2.94 2.98 7.18
C LEU A 99 3.96 3.65 6.26
N PHE A 100 5.22 3.20 6.27
CA PHE A 100 6.28 3.80 5.46
C PHE A 100 6.07 3.55 3.96
N TRP A 101 5.61 2.35 3.60
CA TRP A 101 5.33 2.00 2.21
C TRP A 101 4.12 2.75 1.67
N ASP A 102 3.01 2.74 2.41
CA ASP A 102 1.76 3.41 2.00
C ASP A 102 1.96 4.94 1.92
N THR A 103 2.61 5.54 2.92
CA THR A 103 2.90 6.98 2.93
C THR A 103 3.80 7.39 1.77
N ALA A 104 4.87 6.63 1.51
CA ALA A 104 5.76 6.90 0.38
C ALA A 104 5.02 6.80 -0.96
N ALA A 105 4.21 5.76 -1.13
CA ALA A 105 3.42 5.55 -2.34
C ALA A 105 2.39 6.68 -2.56
N TRP A 106 1.68 7.08 -1.51
CA TRP A 106 0.71 8.17 -1.54
C TRP A 106 1.37 9.48 -1.96
N HIS A 107 2.45 9.88 -1.30
CA HIS A 107 3.14 11.12 -1.62
C HIS A 107 3.70 11.13 -3.05
N MET A 108 4.24 10.01 -3.53
CA MET A 108 4.71 9.92 -4.92
C MET A 108 3.53 10.02 -5.89
N ALA A 109 2.52 9.16 -5.76
CA ALA A 109 1.51 9.02 -6.80
C ALA A 109 0.38 10.05 -6.75
N TRP A 110 0.17 10.75 -5.63
CA TRP A 110 -0.82 11.84 -5.51
C TRP A 110 -0.15 13.20 -5.39
N ASN A 111 0.79 13.42 -4.46
CA ASN A 111 1.29 14.77 -4.20
C ASN A 111 2.33 15.20 -5.25
N ALA A 112 3.41 14.43 -5.41
CA ALA A 112 4.50 14.74 -6.34
C ALA A 112 4.02 14.72 -7.80
N SER A 113 3.16 13.75 -8.14
CA SER A 113 2.60 13.61 -9.48
C SER A 113 1.71 14.80 -9.89
N VAL A 114 0.90 15.33 -8.95
CA VAL A 114 0.08 16.53 -9.18
C VAL A 114 0.96 17.77 -9.24
N ALA A 115 1.95 17.89 -8.36
CA ALA A 115 2.93 18.98 -8.42
C ALA A 115 3.68 19.01 -9.77
N ALA A 116 4.12 17.85 -10.27
CA ALA A 116 4.76 17.73 -11.57
C ALA A 116 3.83 18.11 -12.73
N MET A 117 2.56 17.73 -12.65
CA MET A 117 1.57 18.12 -13.65
C MET A 117 1.27 19.62 -13.64
N ASN A 118 1.36 20.28 -12.48
CA ASN A 118 1.05 21.69 -12.29
C ASN A 118 2.28 22.62 -12.34
N ASP A 119 3.47 22.09 -12.62
CA ASP A 119 4.70 22.88 -12.63
C ASP A 119 4.72 23.93 -13.76
N GLN A 120 4.51 25.19 -13.41
CA GLN A 120 4.51 26.30 -14.36
C GLN A 120 5.90 26.59 -14.95
N LYS A 121 6.98 26.15 -14.29
CA LYS A 121 8.35 26.31 -14.81
C LYS A 121 8.63 25.38 -15.99
N GLN A 122 7.82 24.33 -16.16
CA GLN A 122 7.87 23.44 -17.31
C GLN A 122 6.76 23.79 -18.33
N PRO A 123 7.05 24.61 -19.36
CA PRO A 123 6.02 25.04 -20.32
C PRO A 123 5.47 23.88 -21.17
N ARG A 124 6.26 22.80 -21.36
CA ARG A 124 5.86 21.68 -22.22
C ARG A 124 4.94 20.70 -21.49
N LEU A 125 3.67 20.66 -21.88
CA LEU A 125 2.67 19.74 -21.33
C LEU A 125 3.12 18.27 -21.40
N ALA A 126 3.70 17.84 -22.51
CA ALA A 126 4.19 16.46 -22.67
C ALA A 126 5.24 16.07 -21.62
N LEU A 127 6.12 16.99 -21.22
CA LEU A 127 7.12 16.74 -20.18
C LEU A 127 6.49 16.67 -18.78
N ARG A 128 5.46 17.48 -18.50
CA ARG A 128 4.68 17.41 -17.25
C ARG A 128 3.91 16.09 -17.14
N VAL A 129 3.26 15.65 -18.22
CA VAL A 129 2.59 14.34 -18.29
C VAL A 129 3.57 13.20 -18.10
N LYS A 130 4.76 13.27 -18.73
CA LYS A 130 5.82 12.27 -18.54
C LYS A 130 6.24 12.19 -17.06
N ALA A 131 6.58 13.32 -16.45
CA ALA A 131 7.00 13.38 -15.05
C ALA A 131 5.89 12.87 -14.10
N GLN A 132 4.63 13.22 -14.34
CA GLN A 132 3.49 12.70 -13.58
C GLN A 132 3.43 11.16 -13.65
N ARG A 133 3.58 10.57 -14.85
CA ARG A 133 3.57 9.11 -15.03
C ARG A 133 4.77 8.44 -14.36
N GLU A 134 5.94 9.08 -14.36
CA GLU A 134 7.11 8.58 -13.62
C GLU A 134 6.81 8.51 -12.12
N TYR A 135 6.17 9.52 -11.54
CA TYR A 135 5.75 9.48 -10.14
C TYR A 135 4.68 8.43 -9.84
N PHE A 136 3.74 8.17 -10.76
CA PHE A 136 2.82 7.03 -10.63
C PHE A 136 3.57 5.70 -10.60
N ALA A 137 4.60 5.54 -11.41
CA ALA A 137 5.42 4.33 -11.44
C ALA A 137 6.23 4.16 -10.14
N VAL A 138 6.77 5.24 -9.58
CA VAL A 138 7.46 5.20 -8.28
C VAL A 138 6.51 4.82 -7.15
N GLY A 139 5.30 5.41 -7.11
CA GLY A 139 4.31 5.04 -6.09
C GLY A 139 3.88 3.58 -6.20
N LYS A 140 3.69 3.09 -7.43
CA LYS A 140 3.44 1.67 -7.71
C LYS A 140 4.55 0.76 -7.17
N ASP A 141 5.81 1.09 -7.46
CA ASP A 141 6.98 0.33 -7.01
C ASP A 141 7.07 0.24 -5.49
N PHE A 142 6.76 1.32 -4.75
CA PHE A 142 6.67 1.25 -3.29
C PHE A 142 5.59 0.27 -2.81
N LEU A 143 4.42 0.25 -3.43
CA LEU A 143 3.35 -0.67 -3.05
C LEU A 143 3.69 -2.12 -3.39
N GLU A 144 4.24 -2.39 -4.57
CA GLU A 144 4.65 -3.74 -4.98
C GLU A 144 5.77 -4.29 -4.06
N ARG A 145 6.77 -3.47 -3.73
CA ARG A 145 7.81 -3.85 -2.76
C ARG A 145 7.25 -3.96 -1.34
N GLY A 146 6.30 -3.09 -0.97
CA GLY A 146 5.60 -3.14 0.31
C GLY A 146 4.86 -4.47 0.49
N ILE A 147 4.08 -4.88 -0.51
CA ILE A 147 3.37 -6.17 -0.55
C ILE A 147 4.37 -7.33 -0.46
N LYS A 148 5.47 -7.29 -1.22
CA LYS A 148 6.50 -8.35 -1.15
C LYS A 148 7.07 -8.51 0.26
N ASN A 149 7.24 -7.42 1.01
CA ASN A 149 7.73 -7.46 2.38
C ASN A 149 6.64 -7.71 3.42
N ASN A 150 5.35 -7.49 3.07
CA ASN A 150 4.18 -7.56 3.95
C ASN A 150 3.00 -8.23 3.22
N PRO A 151 3.14 -9.51 2.80
CA PRO A 151 2.15 -10.17 1.95
C PRO A 151 0.81 -10.43 2.67
N ASP A 152 0.84 -10.38 4.00
CA ASP A 152 -0.26 -10.60 4.94
C ASP A 152 -1.09 -9.34 5.22
N ARG A 153 -0.77 -8.20 4.59
CA ARG A 153 -1.40 -6.90 4.91
C ARG A 153 -2.37 -6.43 3.83
N PRO A 154 -3.70 -6.50 4.06
CA PRO A 154 -4.70 -6.14 3.04
C PRO A 154 -4.62 -4.67 2.61
N ASP A 155 -4.26 -3.74 3.50
CA ASP A 155 -4.24 -2.31 3.20
C ASP A 155 -3.27 -1.95 2.05
N LEU A 156 -2.17 -2.70 1.87
CA LEU A 156 -1.24 -2.45 0.76
C LEU A 156 -1.81 -2.91 -0.58
N TYR A 157 -2.59 -3.99 -0.60
CA TYR A 157 -3.30 -4.44 -1.79
C TYR A 157 -4.43 -3.46 -2.15
N GLU A 158 -5.18 -2.97 -1.15
CA GLU A 158 -6.19 -1.91 -1.29
C GLU A 158 -5.57 -0.65 -1.89
N ALA A 159 -4.45 -0.17 -1.33
CA ALA A 159 -3.76 1.02 -1.82
C ALA A 159 -3.28 0.85 -3.28
N LEU A 160 -2.81 -0.33 -3.66
CA LEU A 160 -2.40 -0.64 -5.04
C LEU A 160 -3.60 -0.74 -5.99
N ALA A 161 -4.71 -1.32 -5.54
CA ALA A 161 -5.95 -1.34 -6.30
C ALA A 161 -6.47 0.09 -6.57
N ARG A 162 -6.46 0.95 -5.54
CA ARG A 162 -6.81 2.37 -5.64
C ARG A 162 -5.91 3.12 -6.62
N LEU A 163 -4.60 2.84 -6.60
CA LEU A 163 -3.66 3.42 -7.57
C LEU A 163 -4.01 3.01 -9.01
N TYR A 164 -4.26 1.73 -9.26
CA TYR A 164 -4.65 1.23 -10.58
C TYR A 164 -5.94 1.89 -11.07
N LYS A 165 -6.96 1.91 -10.22
CA LYS A 165 -8.24 2.57 -10.49
C LYS A 165 -8.08 4.05 -10.79
N GLU A 166 -7.42 4.81 -9.92
CA GLU A 166 -7.46 6.26 -10.00
C GLU A 166 -6.47 6.82 -11.01
N LYS A 167 -5.24 6.29 -11.04
CA LYS A 167 -4.12 6.87 -11.80
C LYS A 167 -3.94 6.19 -13.15
N TYR A 168 -4.09 4.87 -13.21
CA TYR A 168 -3.94 4.11 -14.45
C TYR A 168 -5.26 3.89 -15.20
N LYS A 169 -6.41 4.10 -14.54
CA LYS A 169 -7.74 3.74 -15.08
C LYS A 169 -7.82 2.28 -15.49
N ASP A 170 -7.06 1.43 -14.81
CA ASP A 170 -6.97 0.00 -15.04
C ASP A 170 -7.91 -0.70 -14.05
N HIS A 171 -9.18 -0.82 -14.48
CA HIS A 171 -10.24 -1.41 -13.66
C HIS A 171 -10.05 -2.91 -13.44
N GLU A 172 -9.43 -3.62 -14.38
CA GLU A 172 -9.17 -5.05 -14.26
C GLU A 172 -8.17 -5.32 -13.15
N ARG A 173 -7.00 -4.66 -13.19
CA ARG A 173 -6.02 -4.79 -12.10
C ARG A 173 -6.54 -4.25 -10.78
N ALA A 174 -7.31 -3.17 -10.79
CA ALA A 174 -7.95 -2.69 -9.57
C ALA A 174 -8.86 -3.76 -8.96
N SER A 175 -9.70 -4.42 -9.78
CA SER A 175 -10.56 -5.51 -9.32
C SER A 175 -9.77 -6.67 -8.73
N GLU A 176 -8.68 -7.08 -9.39
CA GLU A 176 -7.80 -8.16 -8.92
C GLU A 176 -7.16 -7.84 -7.58
N TYR A 177 -6.61 -6.64 -7.40
CA TYR A 177 -5.94 -6.28 -6.15
C TYR A 177 -6.93 -6.05 -5.00
N TYR A 178 -8.13 -5.54 -5.26
CA TYR A 178 -9.20 -5.52 -4.26
C TYR A 178 -9.65 -6.94 -3.87
N ALA A 179 -9.71 -7.89 -4.82
CA ALA A 179 -10.00 -9.29 -4.50
C ALA A 179 -8.93 -9.90 -3.60
N LYS A 180 -7.65 -9.71 -3.94
CA LYS A 180 -6.52 -10.15 -3.11
C LYS A 180 -6.56 -9.53 -1.72
N ALA A 181 -6.92 -8.25 -1.61
CA ALA A 181 -7.11 -7.62 -0.31
C ALA A 181 -8.23 -8.31 0.49
N SER A 182 -9.38 -8.59 -0.14
CA SER A 182 -10.52 -9.22 0.52
C SER A 182 -10.31 -10.66 0.99
N ASP A 183 -9.35 -11.36 0.39
CA ASP A 183 -9.02 -12.75 0.74
C ASP A 183 -8.11 -12.85 1.99
N LEU A 184 -7.55 -11.74 2.46
CA LEU A 184 -6.63 -11.71 3.60
C LEU A 184 -7.35 -11.57 4.95
N PRO A 185 -6.74 -12.06 6.05
CA PRO A 185 -7.21 -11.76 7.40
C PRO A 185 -7.25 -10.24 7.65
N GLU A 186 -8.19 -9.79 8.48
CA GLU A 186 -8.37 -8.36 8.82
C GLU A 186 -8.77 -7.45 7.64
N ALA A 187 -9.09 -8.03 6.46
CA ALA A 187 -9.55 -7.27 5.32
C ALA A 187 -10.81 -6.45 5.63
N ARG A 188 -10.92 -5.29 4.99
CA ARG A 188 -12.07 -4.42 5.18
C ARG A 188 -13.25 -5.00 4.40
N THR A 189 -14.43 -4.97 5.00
CA THR A 189 -15.64 -5.56 4.38
C THR A 189 -15.98 -4.95 3.02
N PHE A 190 -15.50 -3.75 2.73
CA PHE A 190 -15.74 -3.10 1.44
C PHE A 190 -14.82 -3.58 0.31
N ASP A 191 -13.70 -4.25 0.58
CA ASP A 191 -12.73 -4.63 -0.46
C ASP A 191 -13.36 -5.59 -1.48
N ARG A 192 -14.17 -6.54 -1.01
CA ARG A 192 -14.93 -7.44 -1.88
C ARG A 192 -15.93 -6.71 -2.77
N ARG A 193 -16.61 -5.69 -2.24
CA ARG A 193 -17.51 -4.83 -3.04
C ARG A 193 -16.72 -4.04 -4.08
N PHE A 194 -15.59 -3.46 -3.70
CA PHE A 194 -14.76 -2.69 -4.61
C PHE A 194 -14.21 -3.58 -5.74
N SER A 195 -13.81 -4.81 -5.45
CA SER A 195 -13.45 -5.77 -6.49
C SER A 195 -14.57 -5.96 -7.52
N ALA A 196 -15.80 -6.20 -7.06
CA ALA A 196 -16.96 -6.39 -7.94
C ALA A 196 -17.35 -5.09 -8.69
N TYR A 197 -17.23 -3.93 -8.05
CA TYR A 197 -17.47 -2.64 -8.69
C TYR A 197 -16.48 -2.38 -9.82
N GLU A 198 -15.18 -2.57 -9.57
CA GLU A 198 -14.17 -2.33 -10.60
C GLU A 198 -14.31 -3.34 -11.75
N LEU A 199 -14.61 -4.63 -11.45
CA LEU A 199 -14.84 -5.64 -12.49
C LEU A 199 -15.98 -5.26 -13.43
N SER A 200 -17.04 -4.64 -12.90
CA SER A 200 -18.19 -4.24 -13.71
C SER A 200 -17.88 -3.18 -14.77
N TYR A 201 -16.74 -2.49 -14.69
CA TYR A 201 -16.29 -1.53 -15.72
C TYR A 201 -15.43 -2.19 -16.81
N CYS A 202 -15.10 -3.48 -16.68
CA CYS A 202 -14.23 -4.19 -17.62
C CYS A 202 -15.06 -4.78 -18.78
N GLU A 203 -14.76 -4.37 -20.01
CA GLU A 203 -15.39 -4.93 -21.21
C GLU A 203 -15.04 -6.43 -21.36
N GLY A 204 -16.04 -7.24 -21.65
CA GLY A 204 -15.91 -8.70 -21.78
C GLY A 204 -15.98 -9.47 -20.45
N ARG A 205 -16.12 -8.79 -19.31
CA ARG A 205 -16.25 -9.40 -17.97
C ARG A 205 -17.63 -9.17 -17.35
N GLU A 206 -18.62 -8.75 -18.14
CA GLU A 206 -19.94 -8.30 -17.69
C GLU A 206 -20.69 -9.37 -16.90
N ARG A 207 -20.71 -10.62 -17.42
CA ARG A 207 -21.42 -11.74 -16.79
C ARG A 207 -20.83 -12.07 -15.42
N GLU A 208 -19.51 -12.16 -15.33
CA GLU A 208 -18.83 -12.43 -14.06
C GLU A 208 -19.03 -11.29 -13.07
N ALA A 209 -18.96 -10.04 -13.52
CA ALA A 209 -19.24 -8.89 -12.67
C ALA A 209 -20.68 -8.91 -12.15
N TYR A 210 -21.65 -9.26 -13.00
CA TYR A 210 -23.06 -9.38 -12.62
C TYR A 210 -23.24 -10.43 -11.54
N GLU A 211 -22.69 -11.63 -11.74
CA GLU A 211 -22.77 -12.73 -10.78
C GLU A 211 -22.14 -12.37 -9.42
N ARG A 212 -20.97 -11.70 -9.42
CA ARG A 212 -20.33 -11.24 -8.18
C ARG A 212 -21.16 -10.20 -7.45
N LEU A 213 -21.73 -9.22 -8.17
CA LEU A 213 -22.57 -8.20 -7.56
C LEU A 213 -23.91 -8.78 -7.07
N LEU A 214 -24.48 -9.73 -7.80
CA LEU A 214 -25.72 -10.41 -7.40
C LEU A 214 -25.49 -11.28 -6.16
N SER A 215 -24.37 -11.98 -6.09
CA SER A 215 -23.96 -12.71 -4.88
C SER A 215 -23.89 -11.77 -3.66
N LEU A 216 -23.25 -10.61 -3.79
CA LEU A 216 -23.21 -9.60 -2.73
C LEU A 216 -24.62 -9.07 -2.38
N TYR A 217 -25.46 -8.79 -3.38
CA TYR A 217 -26.85 -8.35 -3.16
C TYR A 217 -27.66 -9.35 -2.31
N ASN A 218 -27.44 -10.64 -2.55
CA ASN A 218 -28.15 -11.74 -1.90
C ASN A 218 -27.68 -12.02 -0.47
N GLU A 219 -26.54 -11.48 -0.04
CA GLU A 219 -26.06 -11.61 1.36
C GLU A 219 -26.90 -10.83 2.37
N GLY A 220 -27.64 -9.83 1.91
CA GLY A 220 -28.64 -9.12 2.71
C GLY A 220 -28.62 -7.62 2.53
N GLU A 221 -29.50 -6.94 3.27
CA GLU A 221 -29.78 -5.51 3.07
C GLU A 221 -28.56 -4.60 3.25
N LYS A 222 -27.60 -5.00 4.09
CA LYS A 222 -26.37 -4.22 4.33
C LYS A 222 -25.51 -4.06 3.08
N GLU A 223 -25.56 -5.03 2.17
CA GLU A 223 -24.80 -5.02 0.91
C GLU A 223 -25.53 -4.30 -0.23
N ARG A 224 -26.83 -4.01 -0.07
CA ARG A 224 -27.67 -3.34 -1.09
C ARG A 224 -27.42 -1.82 -1.14
N LEU A 225 -26.14 -1.45 -1.26
CA LEU A 225 -25.68 -0.08 -1.33
C LEU A 225 -26.01 0.56 -2.70
N PRO A 226 -26.18 1.89 -2.78
CA PRO A 226 -26.56 2.56 -4.02
C PRO A 226 -25.64 2.27 -5.22
N THR A 227 -24.33 2.22 -4.99
CA THR A 227 -23.36 1.89 -6.04
C THR A 227 -23.56 0.46 -6.56
N LEU A 228 -23.75 -0.51 -5.65
CA LEU A 228 -23.97 -1.91 -6.02
C LEU A 228 -25.22 -2.07 -6.89
N ILE A 229 -26.34 -1.49 -6.45
CA ILE A 229 -27.61 -1.55 -7.19
C ILE A 229 -27.46 -0.89 -8.56
N LYS A 230 -26.82 0.29 -8.62
CA LYS A 230 -26.59 1.00 -9.88
C LYS A 230 -25.77 0.16 -10.86
N ARG A 231 -24.71 -0.52 -10.40
CA ARG A 231 -23.88 -1.38 -11.26
C ARG A 231 -24.62 -2.65 -11.67
N LEU A 232 -25.40 -3.27 -10.78
CA LEU A 232 -26.27 -4.40 -11.12
C LEU A 232 -27.23 -4.07 -12.25
N LYS A 233 -28.03 -3.01 -12.09
CA LYS A 233 -29.01 -2.61 -13.11
C LYS A 233 -28.38 -2.30 -14.46
N PHE A 234 -27.24 -1.60 -14.45
CA PHE A 234 -26.47 -1.35 -15.67
C PHE A 234 -26.08 -2.67 -16.37
N LEU A 235 -25.64 -3.68 -15.62
CA LEU A 235 -25.30 -4.99 -16.19
C LEU A 235 -26.54 -5.80 -16.61
N GLU A 236 -27.66 -5.69 -15.89
CA GLU A 236 -28.92 -6.33 -16.27
C GLU A 236 -29.42 -5.86 -17.63
N GLU A 237 -29.32 -4.55 -17.86
CA GLU A 237 -29.61 -3.95 -19.17
C GLU A 237 -28.59 -4.40 -20.23
N LYS A 238 -27.29 -4.30 -19.94
CA LYS A 238 -26.21 -4.65 -20.89
C LYS A 238 -26.25 -6.13 -21.30
N LEU A 239 -26.63 -7.02 -20.38
CA LEU A 239 -26.74 -8.47 -20.60
C LEU A 239 -28.13 -8.92 -21.05
N ALA A 240 -29.08 -8.00 -21.20
CA ALA A 240 -30.48 -8.30 -21.52
C ALA A 240 -31.12 -9.36 -20.58
N ILE A 241 -30.84 -9.24 -19.27
CA ILE A 241 -31.43 -10.14 -18.26
C ILE A 241 -32.96 -10.00 -18.27
N PRO A 242 -33.74 -11.10 -18.26
CA PRO A 242 -35.19 -11.05 -18.22
C PRO A 242 -35.71 -10.25 -17.03
N GLN A 243 -36.80 -9.49 -17.21
CA GLN A 243 -37.31 -8.60 -16.16
C GLN A 243 -37.70 -9.34 -14.87
N GLU A 244 -38.12 -10.62 -14.96
CA GLU A 244 -38.45 -11.43 -13.79
C GLU A 244 -37.22 -11.83 -12.95
N GLU A 245 -36.03 -11.83 -13.54
CA GLU A 245 -34.76 -12.19 -12.89
C GLU A 245 -34.02 -10.97 -12.32
N ARG A 246 -34.48 -9.75 -12.61
CA ARG A 246 -33.80 -8.52 -12.19
C ARG A 246 -34.04 -8.18 -10.73
N VAL A 247 -33.06 -7.50 -10.13
CA VAL A 247 -33.24 -6.95 -8.77
C VAL A 247 -34.36 -5.88 -8.75
N PRO A 248 -35.21 -5.84 -7.70
CA PRO A 248 -36.33 -4.91 -7.65
C PRO A 248 -35.94 -3.44 -7.78
N ASP A 249 -36.77 -2.66 -8.47
CA ASP A 249 -36.50 -1.24 -8.69
C ASP A 249 -36.58 -0.38 -7.44
N LYS A 250 -37.44 -0.79 -6.49
CA LYS A 250 -37.59 -0.16 -5.17
C LYS A 250 -37.00 -1.10 -4.13
N LEU A 251 -36.02 -0.60 -3.37
CA LEU A 251 -35.72 -1.18 -2.06
C LEU A 251 -37.02 -1.06 -1.25
N ASN A 252 -37.71 -2.18 -1.02
CA ASN A 252 -38.86 -2.19 -0.11
C ASN A 252 -38.37 -1.61 1.22
N LYS A 253 -38.86 -0.41 1.56
CA LYS A 253 -38.67 0.15 2.89
C LYS A 253 -39.38 -0.81 3.84
N ILE A 254 -38.64 -1.72 4.47
CA ILE A 254 -39.18 -2.47 5.59
C ILE A 254 -39.46 -1.44 6.68
N VAL A 255 -40.75 -1.26 6.95
CA VAL A 255 -41.24 -0.50 8.10
C VAL A 255 -40.66 -1.19 9.34
N LYS A 256 -39.96 -0.40 10.16
CA LYS A 256 -39.41 -0.84 11.45
C LYS A 256 -40.45 -1.52 12.32
#